data_AF-A0A4R4MG20-F1
#
_entry.id   AF-A0A4R4MG20-F1
#
_cell.length_a   1.000
_cell.length_b   1.000
_cell.length_c   1.000
_cell.angle_alpha   90.00
_cell.angle_beta   90.00
_cell.angle_gamma   90.00
#
_symmetry.space_group_name_H-M   'P 1'
#
loop_
_entity.id
_entity.type
_entity.pdbx_description
1 polymer ?
#
loop_
_entity_poly.entity_id
_entity_poly.type
_entity_poly.pdbx_seq_one_letter_code
_entity_poly.pdbx_strand_id
1 'polypeptide(L)'
;MTDFTIPDWWRGLTGARLGVDWLDPADWEPAWQHIEESGAMSPEHLDAEEELLRKGKLLVGTGPETVRRWTRQRLAAAWYFDPEEPGVLWCAPGGFYPAWLWIPVEPSAAGVREALGEPFPAPAAARVELTGFVRGFLGLRHLVTVPDVPPEAGVPPWEAAAADDLVVADGPSLDRYAKIVKFLDPQPWGSARQEDPYPEEFPGGDAAPRLLDHAPIRDGHRMQGLGRVPSMTWRTVHSRSQLSIEIHTREVVCAAVRYRPSPEAHRPVVRRINEVHDERYPEDLPLDALGVLAGWDFGVEEDLARNLDDPDDPDAVGAGLRCLAALWHGDLRRCLELREWAAHPHPAVRANLAMIAHTYGHRFLLQELALTERDPGELAALEALLDHSPDPDAFNAFRDDFGGAAIMVDEAGDPVGTWEDE
;
A
#
# COMPACT_ATOMS: atom_id res chain seq x y z
N MET A 1 -38.22 -17.52 -9.12
CA MET A 1 -38.13 -18.54 -10.19
C MET A 1 -37.05 -18.07 -11.14
N THR A 2 -35.86 -18.63 -11.00
CA THR A 2 -34.68 -18.33 -11.81
C THR A 2 -34.78 -19.07 -13.13
N ASP A 3 -34.70 -18.35 -14.26
CA ASP A 3 -34.89 -18.87 -15.62
C ASP A 3 -33.56 -19.27 -16.27
N PHE A 4 -32.69 -19.96 -15.52
CA PHE A 4 -31.40 -20.43 -16.01
C PHE A 4 -31.14 -21.87 -15.58
N THR A 5 -30.24 -22.54 -16.32
CA THR A 5 -29.87 -23.93 -16.06
C THR A 5 -28.70 -23.98 -15.07
N ILE A 6 -28.83 -24.79 -14.00
CA ILE A 6 -27.73 -25.04 -13.07
C ILE A 6 -26.63 -25.81 -13.80
N PRO A 7 -25.36 -25.37 -13.78
CA PRO A 7 -24.29 -26.05 -14.48
C PRO A 7 -24.00 -27.45 -13.92
N ASP A 8 -23.62 -28.38 -14.81
CA ASP A 8 -23.31 -29.77 -14.44
C ASP A 8 -22.16 -29.88 -13.41
N TRP A 9 -21.21 -28.94 -13.46
CA TRP A 9 -20.06 -28.91 -12.55
C TRP A 9 -20.46 -28.59 -11.09
N TRP A 10 -21.62 -27.95 -10.87
CA TRP A 10 -22.06 -27.48 -9.54
C TRP A 10 -22.07 -28.59 -8.49
N ARG A 11 -22.64 -29.74 -8.83
CA ARG A 11 -22.73 -30.89 -7.91
C ARG A 11 -21.37 -31.50 -7.59
N GLY A 12 -20.44 -31.46 -8.56
CA GLY A 12 -19.08 -31.96 -8.37
C GLY A 12 -18.25 -31.07 -7.46
N LEU A 13 -18.35 -29.74 -7.66
CA LEU A 13 -17.60 -28.75 -6.90
C LEU A 13 -18.03 -28.70 -5.42
N THR A 14 -19.33 -28.60 -5.19
CA THR A 14 -19.90 -28.41 -3.84
C THR A 14 -19.67 -29.59 -2.89
N GLY A 15 -19.41 -30.79 -3.44
CA GLY A 15 -19.03 -31.97 -2.65
C GLY A 15 -17.66 -31.87 -1.97
N ALA A 16 -16.75 -31.02 -2.45
CA ALA A 16 -15.39 -30.89 -1.90
C ALA A 16 -15.32 -29.95 -0.68
N ARG A 17 -16.34 -29.12 -0.46
CA ARG A 17 -16.47 -28.05 0.55
C ARG A 17 -15.34 -27.00 0.54
N LEU A 18 -14.06 -27.36 0.66
CA LEU A 18 -12.91 -26.43 0.59
C LEU A 18 -12.99 -25.23 1.55
N GLY A 19 -13.72 -25.37 2.66
CA GLY A 19 -14.00 -24.25 3.57
C GLY A 19 -15.06 -23.26 3.06
N VAL A 20 -15.70 -23.56 1.94
CA VAL A 20 -16.81 -22.81 1.35
C VAL A 20 -18.14 -23.45 1.73
N ASP A 21 -19.04 -22.63 2.25
CA ASP A 21 -20.44 -22.94 2.45
C ASP A 21 -21.22 -22.57 1.19
N TRP A 22 -21.43 -23.57 0.33
CA TRP A 22 -22.17 -23.43 -0.92
C TRP A 22 -23.68 -23.37 -0.67
N LEU A 23 -24.36 -22.39 -1.27
CA LEU A 23 -25.80 -22.18 -1.16
C LEU A 23 -26.58 -23.17 -2.03
N ASP A 24 -27.78 -23.56 -1.59
CA ASP A 24 -28.70 -24.27 -2.48
C ASP A 24 -29.04 -23.38 -3.69
N PRO A 25 -29.10 -23.90 -4.92
CA PRO A 25 -29.53 -23.12 -6.09
C PRO A 25 -30.87 -22.38 -5.93
N ALA A 26 -31.76 -22.84 -5.05
CA ALA A 26 -32.99 -22.14 -4.70
C ALA A 26 -32.75 -20.85 -3.88
N ASP A 27 -31.61 -20.77 -3.20
CA ASP A 27 -31.20 -19.68 -2.30
C ASP A 27 -30.12 -18.78 -2.93
N TRP A 28 -29.85 -18.90 -4.23
CA TRP A 28 -28.93 -18.01 -4.92
C TRP A 28 -29.50 -16.60 -5.00
N GLU A 29 -28.70 -15.62 -4.57
CA GLU A 29 -29.12 -14.22 -4.44
C GLU A 29 -28.34 -13.32 -5.41
N PRO A 30 -28.95 -12.26 -5.96
CA PRO A 30 -28.22 -11.32 -6.80
C PRO A 30 -27.05 -10.65 -6.08
N ALA A 31 -25.89 -10.55 -6.74
CA ALA A 31 -24.67 -10.01 -6.13
C ALA A 31 -24.76 -8.55 -5.64
N TRP A 32 -25.67 -7.75 -6.21
CA TRP A 32 -25.92 -6.37 -5.79
C TRP A 32 -26.64 -6.25 -4.44
N GLN A 33 -27.22 -7.35 -3.92
CA GLN A 33 -27.82 -7.38 -2.58
C GLN A 33 -26.76 -7.55 -1.47
N HIS A 34 -25.53 -7.88 -1.86
CA HIS A 34 -24.40 -8.17 -0.96
C HIS A 34 -23.25 -7.19 -1.18
N ILE A 35 -23.56 -5.89 -1.14
CA ILE A 35 -22.54 -4.84 -1.21
C ILE A 35 -22.09 -4.56 0.22
N GLU A 36 -20.86 -4.96 0.52
CA GLU A 36 -20.14 -4.51 1.69
C GLU A 36 -19.10 -3.47 1.25
N GLU A 37 -19.10 -2.30 1.85
CA GLU A 37 -18.12 -1.26 1.54
C GLU A 37 -16.72 -1.67 2.01
N SER A 38 -15.71 -1.47 1.19
CA SER A 38 -14.31 -1.74 1.54
C SER A 38 -13.73 -0.70 2.51
N GLY A 39 -14.31 0.49 2.55
CA GLY A 39 -13.78 1.66 3.26
C GLY A 39 -12.55 2.29 2.60
N ALA A 40 -12.04 1.71 1.49
CA ALA A 40 -10.99 2.32 0.69
C ALA A 40 -11.57 3.37 -0.26
N MET A 41 -10.81 4.42 -0.53
CA MET A 41 -11.10 5.35 -1.62
C MET A 41 -11.14 4.57 -2.93
N SER A 42 -12.15 4.85 -3.74
CA SER A 42 -12.30 4.32 -5.09
C SER A 42 -12.37 5.50 -6.06
N PRO A 43 -11.56 5.54 -7.13
CA PRO A 43 -11.75 6.48 -8.22
C PRO A 43 -13.09 6.25 -8.91
N GLU A 44 -13.75 7.33 -9.34
CA GLU A 44 -15.07 7.27 -10.02
C GLU A 44 -15.08 6.30 -11.22
N HIS A 45 -13.95 6.14 -11.91
CA HIS A 45 -13.85 5.26 -13.08
C HIS A 45 -13.95 3.76 -12.72
N LEU A 46 -13.56 3.37 -11.50
CA LEU A 46 -13.66 1.99 -11.01
C LEU A 46 -15.09 1.65 -10.54
N ASP A 47 -15.85 2.62 -10.07
CA ASP A 47 -17.23 2.41 -9.58
C ASP A 47 -18.16 1.98 -10.72
N ALA A 48 -17.99 2.57 -11.91
CA ALA A 48 -18.75 2.19 -13.10
C ALA A 48 -18.41 0.75 -13.56
N GLU A 49 -17.13 0.37 -13.50
CA GLU A 49 -16.71 -1.00 -13.82
C GLU A 49 -17.23 -2.01 -12.79
N GLU A 50 -17.24 -1.65 -11.50
CA GLU A 50 -17.81 -2.47 -10.44
C GLU A 50 -19.28 -2.82 -10.72
N GLU A 51 -20.12 -1.83 -11.02
CA GLU A 51 -21.53 -2.06 -11.28
C GLU A 51 -21.73 -3.00 -12.48
N LEU A 52 -20.97 -2.78 -13.56
CA LEU A 52 -21.04 -3.58 -14.77
C LEU A 52 -20.60 -5.03 -14.53
N LEU A 53 -19.48 -5.25 -13.85
CA LEU A 53 -18.97 -6.59 -13.56
C LEU A 53 -19.88 -7.35 -12.61
N ARG A 54 -20.49 -6.68 -11.64
CA ARG A 54 -21.38 -7.28 -10.64
C ARG A 54 -22.75 -7.66 -11.23
N LYS A 55 -23.21 -6.92 -12.24
CA LYS A 55 -24.54 -7.12 -12.86
C LYS A 55 -24.71 -8.55 -13.39
N GLY A 56 -25.89 -9.12 -13.14
CA GLY A 56 -26.25 -10.47 -13.61
C GLY A 56 -25.67 -11.63 -12.80
N LYS A 57 -24.64 -11.38 -11.97
CA LYS A 57 -24.01 -12.40 -11.14
C LYS A 57 -24.83 -12.70 -9.88
N LEU A 58 -24.72 -13.95 -9.44
CA LEU A 58 -25.45 -14.50 -8.30
C LEU A 58 -24.47 -14.97 -7.25
N LEU A 59 -24.66 -14.62 -5.99
CA LEU A 59 -23.95 -15.19 -4.86
C LEU A 59 -24.35 -16.67 -4.73
N VAL A 60 -23.37 -17.55 -4.73
CA VAL A 60 -23.56 -19.01 -4.69
C VAL A 60 -22.83 -19.69 -3.54
N GLY A 61 -21.96 -18.98 -2.82
CA GLY A 61 -21.30 -19.50 -1.64
C GLY A 61 -20.47 -18.46 -0.91
N THR A 62 -20.14 -18.76 0.35
CA THR A 62 -19.31 -17.91 1.20
C THR A 62 -18.25 -18.73 1.92
N GLY A 63 -17.13 -18.11 2.27
CA GLY A 63 -15.99 -18.76 2.93
C GLY A 63 -14.91 -19.24 1.94
N PRO A 64 -13.74 -19.66 2.42
CA PRO A 64 -13.29 -19.61 3.82
C PRO A 64 -13.17 -18.18 4.36
N GLU A 65 -13.12 -18.06 5.69
CA GLU A 65 -13.04 -16.79 6.38
C GLU A 65 -11.62 -16.45 6.81
N THR A 66 -11.29 -15.16 6.78
CA THR A 66 -10.14 -14.59 7.51
C THR A 66 -10.63 -13.76 8.68
N VAL A 67 -9.81 -13.63 9.72
CA VAL A 67 -10.08 -12.79 10.88
C VAL A 67 -9.10 -11.63 10.88
N ARG A 68 -9.62 -10.40 10.82
CA ARG A 68 -8.82 -9.18 10.96
C ARG A 68 -8.29 -9.09 12.39
N ARG A 69 -6.96 -8.98 12.54
CA ARG A 69 -6.21 -9.36 13.75
C ARG A 69 -6.65 -8.60 15.01
N TRP A 70 -7.06 -7.35 14.84
CA TRP A 70 -7.37 -6.42 15.92
C TRP A 70 -8.85 -6.17 16.14
N THR A 71 -9.63 -6.08 15.07
CA THR A 71 -11.08 -5.84 15.16
C THR A 71 -11.86 -7.13 15.39
N ARG A 72 -11.22 -8.30 15.18
CA ARG A 72 -11.86 -9.63 15.14
C ARG A 72 -12.97 -9.74 14.09
N GLN A 73 -13.04 -8.79 13.15
CA GLN A 73 -13.98 -8.84 12.06
C GLN A 73 -13.69 -10.08 11.20
N ARG A 74 -14.71 -10.90 11.00
CA ARG A 74 -14.67 -12.09 10.14
C ARG A 74 -15.00 -11.62 8.72
N LEU A 75 -14.09 -11.90 7.81
CA LEU A 75 -14.20 -11.48 6.41
C LEU A 75 -14.23 -12.77 5.59
N ALA A 76 -15.41 -13.15 5.14
CA ALA A 76 -15.62 -14.35 4.33
C ALA A 76 -15.35 -14.03 2.87
N ALA A 77 -14.65 -14.93 2.17
CA ALA A 77 -14.64 -14.91 0.71
C ALA A 77 -16.08 -15.08 0.18
N ALA A 78 -16.39 -14.46 -0.95
CA ALA A 78 -17.69 -14.57 -1.60
C ALA A 78 -17.53 -15.15 -3.02
N TRP A 79 -18.40 -16.08 -3.36
CA TRP A 79 -18.35 -16.81 -4.63
C TRP A 79 -19.57 -16.50 -5.47
N TYR A 80 -19.33 -16.13 -6.73
CA TYR A 80 -20.39 -15.71 -7.63
C TYR A 80 -20.42 -16.53 -8.91
N PHE A 81 -21.63 -16.79 -9.39
CA PHE A 81 -21.90 -17.44 -10.66
C PHE A 81 -22.52 -16.45 -11.63
N ASP A 82 -22.08 -16.49 -12.89
CA ASP A 82 -22.69 -15.74 -13.97
C ASP A 82 -23.44 -16.70 -14.91
N PRO A 83 -24.78 -16.60 -15.01
CA PRO A 83 -25.55 -17.42 -15.95
C PRO A 83 -25.17 -17.19 -17.43
N GLU A 84 -24.64 -16.02 -17.79
CA GLU A 84 -24.20 -15.70 -19.16
C GLU A 84 -22.80 -16.29 -19.45
N GLU A 85 -22.00 -16.55 -18.42
CA GLU A 85 -20.67 -17.17 -18.50
C GLU A 85 -20.58 -18.45 -17.65
N PRO A 86 -21.34 -19.51 -17.96
CA PRO A 86 -21.49 -20.65 -17.08
C PRO A 86 -20.23 -21.51 -16.87
N GLY A 87 -19.16 -21.23 -17.63
CA GLY A 87 -17.85 -21.87 -17.52
C GLY A 87 -16.92 -21.21 -16.50
N VAL A 88 -17.33 -20.12 -15.86
CA VAL A 88 -16.50 -19.33 -14.94
C VAL A 88 -17.20 -19.20 -13.58
N LEU A 89 -16.42 -19.39 -12.52
CA LEU A 89 -16.79 -19.02 -11.17
C LEU A 89 -16.01 -17.77 -10.77
N TRP A 90 -16.61 -16.83 -10.06
CA TRP A 90 -15.93 -15.60 -9.62
C TRP A 90 -15.69 -15.65 -8.12
N CYS A 91 -14.48 -15.28 -7.69
CA CYS A 91 -14.10 -15.25 -6.29
C CYS A 91 -13.72 -13.83 -5.85
N ALA A 92 -14.40 -13.34 -4.83
CA ALA A 92 -13.99 -12.20 -4.04
C ALA A 92 -13.31 -12.71 -2.77
N PRO A 93 -12.01 -12.44 -2.52
CA PRO A 93 -11.34 -12.92 -1.31
C PRO A 93 -11.99 -12.44 0.00
N GLY A 94 -12.73 -11.33 -0.05
CA GLY A 94 -13.70 -10.92 0.97
C GLY A 94 -14.94 -10.32 0.31
N GLY A 95 -16.11 -10.41 0.95
CA GLY A 95 -17.37 -9.84 0.43
C GLY A 95 -17.33 -8.32 0.14
N PHE A 96 -16.36 -7.61 0.73
CA PHE A 96 -16.11 -6.19 0.51
C PHE A 96 -15.22 -5.87 -0.70
N TYR A 97 -14.69 -6.87 -1.40
CA TYR A 97 -13.90 -6.62 -2.59
C TYR A 97 -14.82 -6.13 -3.72
N PRO A 98 -14.52 -4.99 -4.35
CA PRO A 98 -15.27 -4.55 -5.51
C PRO A 98 -15.07 -5.53 -6.67
N ALA A 99 -16.03 -5.57 -7.59
CA ALA A 99 -16.08 -6.60 -8.65
C ALA A 99 -14.90 -6.55 -9.64
N TRP A 100 -14.26 -5.38 -9.78
CA TRP A 100 -13.04 -5.23 -10.57
C TRP A 100 -11.81 -5.93 -9.94
N LEU A 101 -11.88 -6.35 -8.68
CA LEU A 101 -10.89 -7.22 -8.03
C LEU A 101 -11.28 -8.70 -7.97
N TRP A 102 -12.43 -9.11 -8.51
CA TRP A 102 -12.84 -10.51 -8.45
C TRP A 102 -11.99 -11.39 -9.36
N ILE A 103 -11.58 -12.52 -8.82
CA ILE A 103 -10.73 -13.50 -9.50
C ILE A 103 -11.64 -14.39 -10.35
N PRO A 104 -11.41 -14.50 -11.67
CA PRO A 104 -12.04 -15.54 -12.47
C PRO A 104 -11.42 -16.90 -12.17
N VAL A 105 -12.26 -17.89 -11.91
CA VAL A 105 -11.86 -19.20 -11.39
C VAL A 105 -12.45 -20.28 -12.28
N GLU A 106 -11.62 -21.25 -12.67
CA GLU A 106 -12.13 -22.49 -13.24
C GLU A 106 -13.03 -23.18 -12.21
N PRO A 107 -14.27 -23.58 -12.54
CA PRO A 107 -15.23 -24.15 -11.59
C PRO A 107 -14.90 -25.60 -11.22
N SER A 108 -13.70 -25.80 -10.65
CA SER A 108 -13.13 -27.05 -10.22
C SER A 108 -12.52 -26.89 -8.83
N ALA A 109 -12.36 -27.99 -8.10
CA ALA A 109 -11.73 -27.95 -6.79
C ALA A 109 -10.26 -27.50 -6.85
N ALA A 110 -9.58 -27.68 -7.98
CA ALA A 110 -8.22 -27.19 -8.18
C ALA A 110 -8.22 -25.66 -8.37
N GLY A 111 -9.11 -25.14 -9.24
CA GLY A 111 -9.25 -23.72 -9.47
C GLY A 111 -9.61 -22.95 -8.19
N VAL A 112 -10.53 -23.47 -7.37
CA VAL A 112 -10.87 -22.86 -6.06
C VAL A 112 -9.64 -22.75 -5.15
N ARG A 113 -8.81 -23.80 -5.06
CA ARG A 113 -7.60 -23.76 -4.22
C ARG A 113 -6.56 -22.78 -4.75
N GLU A 114 -6.38 -22.74 -6.07
CA GLU A 114 -5.45 -21.80 -6.71
C GLU A 114 -5.89 -20.34 -6.49
N ALA A 115 -7.17 -20.05 -6.68
CA ALA A 115 -7.73 -18.72 -6.48
C ALA A 115 -7.64 -18.24 -5.03
N LEU A 116 -7.84 -19.13 -4.05
CA LEU A 116 -7.64 -18.78 -2.65
C LEU A 116 -6.16 -18.58 -2.31
N GLY A 117 -5.26 -19.38 -2.91
CA GLY A 117 -3.85 -19.45 -2.53
C GLY A 117 -3.70 -20.15 -1.18
N GLU A 118 -3.05 -21.31 -1.14
CA GLU A 118 -2.91 -22.08 0.10
C GLU A 118 -1.61 -21.73 0.86
N PRO A 119 -1.67 -21.48 2.19
CA PRO A 119 -2.88 -21.41 3.02
C PRO A 119 -3.60 -20.04 2.89
N PHE A 120 -4.91 -20.02 3.17
CA PHE A 120 -5.75 -18.83 3.15
C PHE A 120 -6.33 -18.51 4.54
N PRO A 121 -6.20 -17.27 5.06
CA PRO A 121 -5.31 -16.23 4.52
C PRO A 121 -3.85 -16.69 4.56
N ALA A 122 -2.98 -15.99 3.82
CA ALA A 122 -1.56 -16.26 3.88
C ALA A 122 -1.05 -16.14 5.33
N PRO A 123 -0.07 -16.97 5.74
CA PRO A 123 0.53 -16.79 7.05
C PRO A 123 1.39 -15.54 7.00
N ALA A 124 1.49 -14.84 8.14
CA ALA A 124 2.44 -13.76 8.26
C ALA A 124 3.85 -14.25 7.95
N ALA A 125 4.53 -13.53 7.07
CA ALA A 125 5.89 -13.82 6.65
C ALA A 125 6.84 -12.80 7.26
N ALA A 126 8.05 -13.23 7.60
CA ALA A 126 9.13 -12.30 7.88
C ALA A 126 9.45 -11.48 6.63
N ARG A 127 9.94 -10.26 6.77
CA ARG A 127 10.25 -9.37 5.62
C ARG A 127 11.15 -10.02 4.57
N VAL A 128 12.07 -10.89 4.99
CA VAL A 128 12.97 -11.62 4.07
C VAL A 128 12.26 -12.58 3.12
N GLU A 129 11.04 -13.04 3.48
CA GLU A 129 10.21 -13.92 2.66
C GLU A 129 9.29 -13.14 1.70
N LEU A 130 9.18 -11.83 1.89
CA LEU A 130 8.44 -10.92 1.01
C LEU A 130 9.35 -10.51 -0.15
N THR A 131 9.50 -11.42 -1.11
CA THR A 131 10.45 -11.29 -2.22
C THR A 131 10.03 -10.29 -3.29
N GLY A 132 8.73 -9.97 -3.37
CA GLY A 132 8.20 -8.91 -4.21
C GLY A 132 8.37 -7.55 -3.54
N PHE A 133 8.77 -6.55 -4.32
CA PHE A 133 8.86 -5.17 -3.88
C PHE A 133 8.46 -4.23 -5.02
N VAL A 134 7.57 -3.30 -4.72
CA VAL A 134 7.24 -2.17 -5.60
C VAL A 134 7.17 -0.90 -4.78
N ARG A 135 7.58 0.22 -5.39
CA ARG A 135 7.37 1.55 -4.86
C ARG A 135 6.82 2.44 -5.98
N GLY A 136 5.76 3.19 -5.69
CA GLY A 136 5.18 4.17 -6.59
C GLY A 136 5.07 5.54 -5.93
N PHE A 137 5.09 6.58 -6.73
CA PHE A 137 4.93 7.96 -6.32
C PHE A 137 3.43 8.26 -6.20
N LEU A 138 3.02 8.86 -5.09
CA LEU A 138 1.63 9.25 -4.87
C LEU A 138 1.38 10.75 -5.07
N GLY A 139 2.44 11.56 -5.00
CA GLY A 139 2.32 13.01 -5.06
C GLY A 139 3.26 13.74 -4.11
N LEU A 140 3.12 15.06 -4.08
CA LEU A 140 3.75 15.89 -3.07
C LEU A 140 2.94 15.84 -1.77
N ARG A 141 3.61 15.94 -0.63
CA ARG A 141 3.03 15.75 0.71
C ARG A 141 1.81 16.60 0.99
N HIS A 142 1.76 17.83 0.48
CA HIS A 142 0.63 18.73 0.69
C HIS A 142 -0.54 18.49 -0.29
N LEU A 143 -0.37 17.60 -1.28
CA LEU A 143 -1.35 17.24 -2.30
C LEU A 143 -1.92 15.83 -2.11
N VAL A 144 -1.18 14.94 -1.43
CA VAL A 144 -1.70 13.61 -1.13
C VAL A 144 -2.76 13.71 -0.03
N THR A 145 -3.97 13.26 -0.35
CA THR A 145 -5.13 13.34 0.54
C THR A 145 -5.76 11.98 0.81
N VAL A 146 -6.57 11.92 1.86
CA VAL A 146 -7.44 10.80 2.24
C VAL A 146 -8.80 11.35 2.71
N PRO A 147 -9.88 10.55 2.77
CA PRO A 147 -11.14 10.99 3.30
C PRO A 147 -10.98 11.31 4.78
N ASP A 148 -11.63 12.38 5.25
CA ASP A 148 -11.65 12.63 6.69
C ASP A 148 -12.51 11.58 7.38
N VAL A 149 -11.99 11.04 8.48
CA VAL A 149 -12.70 10.08 9.31
C VAL A 149 -12.72 10.67 10.72
N PRO A 150 -13.69 11.53 11.03
CA PRO A 150 -13.74 12.19 12.32
C PRO A 150 -14.07 11.19 13.43
N PRO A 151 -13.46 11.31 14.62
CA PRO A 151 -13.79 10.44 15.74
C PRO A 151 -15.23 10.68 16.22
N GLU A 152 -16.01 9.61 16.30
CA GLU A 152 -17.38 9.65 16.83
C GLU A 152 -17.45 9.06 18.24
N ALA A 153 -18.10 9.78 19.15
CA ALA A 153 -18.18 9.37 20.55
C ALA A 153 -18.99 8.09 20.72
N GLY A 154 -18.35 7.04 21.24
CA GLY A 154 -19.00 5.74 21.49
C GLY A 154 -18.99 4.81 20.27
N VAL A 155 -18.47 5.24 19.13
CA VAL A 155 -18.29 4.41 17.93
C VAL A 155 -16.83 3.97 17.86
N PRO A 156 -16.56 2.65 17.70
CA PRO A 156 -15.21 2.19 17.46
C PRO A 156 -14.60 2.82 16.20
N PRO A 157 -13.30 3.17 16.17
CA PRO A 157 -12.70 3.85 15.02
C PRO A 157 -12.80 3.13 13.66
N TRP A 158 -12.93 1.80 13.66
CA TRP A 158 -13.09 0.99 12.44
C TRP A 158 -14.54 0.85 11.97
N GLU A 159 -15.50 1.40 12.75
CA GLU A 159 -16.93 1.51 12.40
C GLU A 159 -17.31 2.96 12.08
N ALA A 160 -16.37 3.91 12.20
CA ALA A 160 -16.60 5.31 11.85
C ALA A 160 -16.84 5.45 10.34
N ALA A 161 -17.72 6.37 9.97
CA ALA A 161 -17.95 6.72 8.57
C ALA A 161 -16.91 7.74 8.10
N ALA A 162 -16.49 7.62 6.84
CA ALA A 162 -15.77 8.69 6.16
C ALA A 162 -16.73 9.85 5.85
N ALA A 163 -16.24 11.08 5.99
CA ALA A 163 -16.88 12.27 5.46
C ALA A 163 -16.57 12.40 3.96
N ASP A 164 -17.36 13.21 3.26
CA ASP A 164 -17.14 13.51 1.84
C ASP A 164 -15.90 14.41 1.61
N ASP A 165 -15.43 15.09 2.67
CA ASP A 165 -14.28 15.98 2.61
C ASP A 165 -12.95 15.19 2.59
N LEU A 166 -12.01 15.66 1.78
CA LEU A 166 -10.64 15.15 1.74
C LEU A 166 -9.73 16.03 2.62
N VAL A 167 -8.85 15.38 3.37
CA VAL A 167 -7.81 16.02 4.19
C VAL A 167 -6.43 15.55 3.75
N VAL A 168 -5.41 16.37 4.01
CA VAL A 168 -4.01 15.99 3.76
C VAL A 168 -3.69 14.71 4.52
N ALA A 169 -2.98 13.79 3.87
CA ALA A 169 -2.55 12.51 4.40
C ALA A 169 -1.40 12.66 5.42
N ASP A 170 -1.67 13.36 6.52
CA ASP A 170 -0.81 13.39 7.70
C ASP A 170 -1.00 12.12 8.54
N GLY A 171 -0.17 11.96 9.58
CA GLY A 171 -0.16 10.76 10.39
C GLY A 171 -1.50 10.46 11.08
N PRO A 172 -2.15 11.45 11.73
CA PRO A 172 -3.43 11.21 12.37
C PRO A 172 -4.53 10.88 11.37
N SER A 173 -4.55 11.52 10.20
CA SER A 173 -5.59 11.30 9.20
C SER A 173 -5.39 9.96 8.48
N LEU A 174 -4.15 9.60 8.14
CA LEU A 174 -3.81 8.27 7.63
C LEU A 174 -4.16 7.16 8.61
N ASP A 175 -3.86 7.32 9.91
CA ASP A 175 -4.21 6.34 10.94
C ASP A 175 -5.73 6.15 11.07
N ARG A 176 -6.52 7.22 10.98
CA ARG A 176 -8.00 7.12 11.03
C ARG A 176 -8.56 6.49 9.76
N TYR A 177 -8.11 6.91 8.58
CA TYR A 177 -8.51 6.32 7.31
C TYR A 177 -8.17 4.82 7.25
N ALA A 178 -6.94 4.41 7.57
CA ALA A 178 -6.53 3.01 7.50
C ALA A 178 -7.32 2.08 8.44
N LYS A 179 -7.95 2.61 9.50
CA LYS A 179 -8.80 1.81 10.41
C LYS A 179 -10.10 1.35 9.73
N ILE A 180 -10.67 2.17 8.86
CA ILE A 180 -11.91 1.84 8.14
C ILE A 180 -11.65 1.00 6.88
N VAL A 181 -10.44 1.05 6.32
CA VAL A 181 -10.03 0.25 5.16
C VAL A 181 -9.93 -1.24 5.52
N LYS A 182 -10.82 -2.07 4.96
CA LYS A 182 -10.92 -3.51 5.24
C LYS A 182 -9.82 -4.35 4.60
N PHE A 183 -9.05 -3.79 3.67
CA PHE A 183 -7.86 -4.43 3.11
C PHE A 183 -6.65 -4.42 4.07
N LEU A 184 -6.66 -3.58 5.11
CA LEU A 184 -5.54 -3.39 6.04
C LEU A 184 -5.87 -3.89 7.44
N ASP A 185 -4.90 -4.44 8.16
CA ASP A 185 -4.97 -4.47 9.63
C ASP A 185 -4.84 -3.03 10.16
N PRO A 186 -5.63 -2.62 11.17
CA PRO A 186 -5.81 -1.21 11.52
C PRO A 186 -4.63 -0.57 12.25
N GLN A 187 -3.59 -1.34 12.62
CA GLN A 187 -2.48 -0.84 13.42
C GLN A 187 -1.23 -0.58 12.57
N PRO A 188 -0.82 0.69 12.41
CA PRO A 188 0.44 1.02 11.78
C PRO A 188 1.64 0.83 12.70
N TRP A 189 2.82 0.72 12.13
CA TRP A 189 4.10 0.93 12.82
C TRP A 189 5.01 1.90 12.04
N GLY A 190 5.97 2.49 12.75
CA GLY A 190 6.90 3.49 12.21
C GLY A 190 8.21 2.91 11.68
N SER A 191 9.01 3.74 11.00
CA SER A 191 10.24 3.30 10.31
C SER A 191 11.33 2.77 11.24
N ALA A 192 11.25 3.00 12.57
CA ALA A 192 12.18 2.41 13.53
C ALA A 192 12.09 0.87 13.53
N ARG A 193 10.95 0.31 13.15
CA ARG A 193 10.72 -1.15 13.07
C ARG A 193 10.81 -1.62 11.62
N GLN A 194 11.62 -2.64 11.38
CA GLN A 194 11.68 -3.28 10.06
C GLN A 194 10.58 -4.32 9.85
N GLU A 195 10.12 -4.92 10.95
CA GLU A 195 9.10 -5.96 11.00
C GLU A 195 7.88 -5.44 11.74
N ASP A 196 6.72 -6.04 11.45
CA ASP A 196 5.49 -5.82 12.21
C ASP A 196 5.74 -6.20 13.68
N PRO A 197 5.64 -5.23 14.61
CA PRO A 197 5.93 -5.50 16.01
C PRO A 197 4.74 -6.12 16.77
N TYR A 198 3.58 -6.25 16.13
CA TYR A 198 2.35 -6.71 16.76
C TYR A 198 2.24 -8.25 16.72
N PRO A 199 1.71 -8.89 17.78
CA PRO A 199 1.55 -10.34 17.82
C PRO A 199 0.50 -10.80 16.80
N GLU A 200 0.69 -11.99 16.21
CA GLU A 200 -0.31 -12.62 15.30
C GLU A 200 -1.62 -12.96 16.02
N GLU A 201 -1.53 -13.42 17.26
CA GLU A 201 -2.66 -13.84 18.08
C GLU A 201 -2.67 -13.08 19.41
N PHE A 202 -3.81 -12.47 19.74
CA PHE A 202 -3.98 -11.86 21.07
C PHE A 202 -4.38 -12.91 22.11
N PRO A 203 -3.71 -12.95 23.27
CA PRO A 203 -4.13 -13.76 24.40
C PRO A 203 -5.47 -13.22 24.94
N GLY A 204 -6.53 -14.04 24.95
CA GLY A 204 -7.84 -13.62 25.49
C GLY A 204 -9.10 -14.30 24.95
N GLY A 205 -9.01 -15.20 23.97
CA GLY A 205 -10.19 -15.83 23.36
C GLY A 205 -10.94 -14.91 22.38
N ASP A 206 -12.24 -15.13 22.20
CA ASP A 206 -13.08 -14.46 21.17
C ASP A 206 -13.42 -12.99 21.46
N ALA A 207 -13.06 -12.46 22.63
CA ALA A 207 -13.29 -11.04 22.93
C ALA A 207 -12.32 -10.16 22.13
N ALA A 208 -12.83 -9.10 21.50
CA ALA A 208 -11.97 -8.06 20.93
C ALA A 208 -11.09 -7.47 22.05
N PRO A 209 -9.77 -7.30 21.83
CA PRO A 209 -8.90 -6.67 22.83
C PRO A 209 -9.47 -5.31 23.22
N ARG A 210 -9.48 -4.94 24.51
CA ARG A 210 -9.94 -3.60 24.87
C ARG A 210 -8.94 -2.60 24.30
N LEU A 211 -9.45 -1.49 23.75
CA LEU A 211 -8.66 -0.41 23.13
C LEU A 211 -7.49 0.10 24.00
N LEU A 212 -7.61 -0.05 25.33
CA LEU A 212 -6.62 0.36 26.34
C LEU A 212 -5.57 -0.71 26.68
N ASP A 213 -5.76 -1.97 26.29
CA ASP A 213 -4.90 -3.07 26.72
C ASP A 213 -3.55 -3.09 25.96
N HIS A 214 -3.43 -2.38 24.82
CA HIS A 214 -2.24 -2.40 23.96
C HIS A 214 -1.96 -1.06 23.25
N ALA A 215 -2.12 0.08 23.92
CA ALA A 215 -1.89 1.41 23.33
C ALA A 215 -0.51 1.48 22.63
N PRO A 216 -0.44 1.39 21.28
CA PRO A 216 0.81 1.19 20.54
C PRO A 216 1.82 2.32 20.71
N ILE A 217 1.32 3.46 21.16
CA ILE A 217 2.04 4.70 21.40
C ILE A 217 2.95 4.57 22.64
N ARG A 218 2.54 3.83 23.69
CA ARG A 218 3.39 3.65 24.89
C ARG A 218 4.56 2.68 24.66
N ASP A 219 4.44 1.79 23.69
CA ASP A 219 5.41 0.72 23.41
C ASP A 219 6.38 1.06 22.27
N GLY A 220 6.30 2.28 21.72
CA GLY A 220 7.23 2.78 20.72
C GLY A 220 7.09 2.13 19.33
N HIS A 221 5.94 1.51 19.03
CA HIS A 221 5.73 0.86 17.72
C HIS A 221 5.61 1.86 16.57
N ARG A 222 5.14 3.08 16.85
CA ARG A 222 4.98 4.16 15.86
C ARG A 222 6.21 5.08 15.74
N MET A 223 7.30 4.78 16.45
CA MET A 223 8.53 5.58 16.41
C MET A 223 9.19 5.49 15.04
N GLN A 224 9.78 6.60 14.63
CA GLN A 224 10.53 6.77 13.39
C GLN A 224 12.03 6.64 13.70
N GLY A 225 12.75 5.88 12.89
CA GLY A 225 14.18 5.66 13.07
C GLY A 225 14.98 6.79 12.45
N LEU A 226 15.87 7.40 13.22
CA LEU A 226 16.79 8.42 12.75
C LEU A 226 17.65 7.87 11.60
N GLY A 227 17.73 8.61 10.49
CA GLY A 227 18.45 8.20 9.28
C GLY A 227 17.71 7.17 8.41
N ARG A 228 16.47 6.80 8.78
CA ARG A 228 15.57 6.03 7.91
C ARG A 228 14.55 6.97 7.29
N VAL A 229 14.03 6.57 6.13
CA VAL A 229 12.88 7.25 5.51
C VAL A 229 11.71 7.18 6.49
N PRO A 230 11.13 8.32 6.91
CA PRO A 230 9.92 8.34 7.71
C PRO A 230 8.81 7.57 7.00
N SER A 231 8.16 6.65 7.71
CA SER A 231 7.10 5.83 7.13
C SER A 231 6.04 5.44 8.15
N MET A 232 4.81 5.29 7.69
CA MET A 232 3.77 4.53 8.37
C MET A 232 3.52 3.25 7.59
N THR A 233 3.59 2.10 8.24
CA THR A 233 3.45 0.79 7.60
C THR A 233 2.30 0.02 8.22
N TRP A 234 1.47 -0.58 7.38
CA TRP A 234 0.38 -1.48 7.75
C TRP A 234 0.61 -2.85 7.13
N ARG A 235 -0.10 -3.84 7.67
CA ARG A 235 -0.18 -5.17 7.08
C ARG A 235 -1.49 -5.32 6.30
N THR A 236 -1.44 -5.92 5.11
CA THR A 236 -2.66 -6.27 4.38
C THR A 236 -3.32 -7.53 4.95
N VAL A 237 -4.64 -7.65 4.82
CA VAL A 237 -5.42 -8.67 5.55
C VAL A 237 -5.23 -10.10 5.00
N HIS A 238 -5.20 -10.27 3.68
CA HIS A 238 -5.22 -11.60 3.05
C HIS A 238 -3.82 -12.06 2.65
N SER A 239 -3.06 -11.19 1.99
CA SER A 239 -1.70 -11.50 1.51
C SER A 239 -0.63 -11.32 2.58
N ARG A 240 -0.95 -10.61 3.68
CA ARG A 240 -0.01 -10.25 4.76
C ARG A 240 1.20 -9.46 4.26
N SER A 241 1.03 -8.70 3.19
CA SER A 241 2.02 -7.76 2.65
C SER A 241 2.25 -6.61 3.61
N GLN A 242 3.43 -6.00 3.55
CA GLN A 242 3.74 -4.76 4.25
C GLN A 242 3.54 -3.60 3.28
N LEU A 243 2.54 -2.76 3.53
CA LEU A 243 2.26 -1.55 2.76
C LEU A 243 2.70 -0.34 3.59
N SER A 244 3.62 0.45 3.07
CA SER A 244 4.18 1.64 3.71
C SER A 244 3.83 2.89 2.91
N ILE A 245 3.41 3.95 3.60
CA ILE A 245 3.45 5.32 3.08
C ILE A 245 4.76 5.94 3.57
N GLU A 246 5.63 6.33 2.64
CA GLU A 246 6.99 6.81 2.87
C GLU A 246 7.10 8.29 2.46
N ILE A 247 7.74 9.13 3.28
CA ILE A 247 7.98 10.55 2.96
C ILE A 247 9.47 10.76 2.70
N HIS A 248 9.79 10.98 1.44
CA HIS A 248 11.12 11.15 0.87
C HIS A 248 11.45 12.61 0.66
N THR A 249 12.70 13.01 0.94
CA THR A 249 13.16 14.41 0.73
C THR A 249 12.21 15.47 1.31
N ARG A 250 11.54 15.15 2.43
CA ARG A 250 10.50 15.94 3.13
C ARG A 250 9.18 16.18 2.36
N GLU A 251 9.18 16.12 1.04
CA GLU A 251 8.04 16.49 0.20
C GLU A 251 7.46 15.34 -0.64
N VAL A 252 8.27 14.39 -1.07
CA VAL A 252 7.87 13.35 -2.03
C VAL A 252 7.22 12.20 -1.27
N VAL A 253 5.95 11.90 -1.56
CA VAL A 253 5.24 10.78 -0.93
C VAL A 253 5.26 9.58 -1.87
N CYS A 254 5.66 8.43 -1.34
CA CYS A 254 5.62 7.16 -2.04
C CYS A 254 4.79 6.13 -1.27
N ALA A 255 4.10 5.26 -1.99
CA ALA A 255 3.64 3.99 -1.46
C ALA A 255 4.66 2.91 -1.79
N ALA A 256 5.07 2.12 -0.79
CA ALA A 256 5.97 1.00 -0.96
C ALA A 256 5.30 -0.28 -0.46
N VAL A 257 5.30 -1.34 -1.26
CA VAL A 257 4.71 -2.64 -0.89
C VAL A 257 5.79 -3.71 -0.93
N ARG A 258 5.96 -4.43 0.17
CA ARG A 258 6.71 -5.69 0.23
C ARG A 258 5.71 -6.82 0.33
N TYR A 259 5.80 -7.78 -0.57
CA TYR A 259 4.78 -8.80 -0.72
C TYR A 259 5.35 -10.14 -1.17
N ARG A 260 4.56 -11.20 -0.99
CA ARG A 260 4.76 -12.46 -1.69
C ARG A 260 4.03 -12.37 -3.03
N PRO A 261 4.69 -12.66 -4.17
CA PRO A 261 4.02 -12.68 -5.47
C PRO A 261 2.73 -13.50 -5.44
N SER A 262 1.66 -12.93 -5.98
CA SER A 262 0.34 -13.56 -6.02
C SER A 262 0.32 -14.81 -6.91
N PRO A 263 -0.62 -15.75 -6.66
CA PRO A 263 -0.89 -16.88 -7.54
C PRO A 263 -1.15 -16.45 -8.99
N GLU A 264 -0.91 -17.34 -9.95
CA GLU A 264 -1.15 -17.07 -11.37
C GLU A 264 -2.60 -16.68 -11.65
N ALA A 265 -3.57 -17.29 -10.96
CA ALA A 265 -4.99 -16.94 -11.04
C ALA A 265 -5.31 -15.46 -10.74
N HIS A 266 -4.50 -14.75 -9.94
CA HIS A 266 -4.75 -13.34 -9.60
C HIS A 266 -4.24 -12.39 -10.67
N ARG A 267 -3.20 -12.77 -11.42
CA ARG A 267 -2.51 -11.91 -12.39
C ARG A 267 -3.41 -11.38 -13.51
N PRO A 268 -4.34 -12.16 -14.08
CA PRO A 268 -5.30 -11.65 -15.05
C PRO A 268 -6.12 -10.45 -14.55
N VAL A 269 -6.41 -10.38 -13.24
CA VAL A 269 -7.15 -9.27 -12.63
C VAL A 269 -6.32 -7.99 -12.70
N VAL A 270 -5.07 -8.05 -12.25
CA VAL A 270 -4.16 -6.89 -12.28
C VAL A 270 -3.85 -6.46 -13.71
N ARG A 271 -3.62 -7.42 -14.61
CA ARG A 271 -3.42 -7.15 -16.03
C ARG A 271 -4.61 -6.41 -16.64
N ARG A 272 -5.85 -6.85 -16.36
CA ARG A 272 -7.05 -6.16 -16.84
C ARG A 272 -7.09 -4.72 -16.34
N ILE A 273 -6.82 -4.49 -15.05
CA ILE A 273 -6.84 -3.14 -14.46
C ILE A 273 -5.82 -2.25 -15.17
N ASN A 274 -4.59 -2.74 -15.35
CA ASN A 274 -3.55 -2.03 -16.10
C ASN A 274 -3.97 -1.71 -17.55
N GLU A 275 -4.56 -2.68 -18.26
CA GLU A 275 -4.98 -2.50 -19.65
C GLU A 275 -6.18 -1.56 -19.81
N VAL A 276 -7.14 -1.59 -18.88
CA VAL A 276 -8.39 -0.82 -18.97
C VAL A 276 -8.18 0.63 -18.50
N HIS A 277 -7.37 0.84 -17.47
CA HIS A 277 -7.21 2.14 -16.82
C HIS A 277 -5.86 2.81 -17.08
N ASP A 278 -5.02 2.22 -17.95
CA ASP A 278 -3.64 2.66 -18.23
C ASP A 278 -2.74 2.68 -16.97
N GLU A 279 -3.06 1.80 -16.02
CA GLU A 279 -2.30 1.61 -14.79
C GLU A 279 -1.08 0.71 -15.00
N ARG A 280 -0.13 0.75 -14.06
CA ARG A 280 1.16 0.05 -14.19
C ARG A 280 1.55 -0.72 -12.94
N TYR A 281 0.58 -1.34 -12.28
CA TYR A 281 0.86 -2.20 -11.14
C TYR A 281 1.60 -3.48 -11.59
N PRO A 282 2.54 -4.02 -10.80
CA PRO A 282 3.11 -5.34 -11.07
C PRO A 282 2.00 -6.40 -11.16
N GLU A 283 1.99 -7.22 -12.22
CA GLU A 283 0.92 -8.22 -12.40
C GLU A 283 0.78 -9.21 -11.23
N ASP A 284 1.85 -9.41 -10.46
CA ASP A 284 1.88 -10.29 -9.30
C ASP A 284 1.60 -9.59 -7.96
N LEU A 285 1.19 -8.31 -7.98
CA LEU A 285 0.81 -7.55 -6.80
C LEU A 285 -0.44 -8.17 -6.14
N PRO A 286 -0.48 -8.33 -4.81
CA PRO A 286 -1.67 -8.82 -4.13
C PRO A 286 -2.87 -7.90 -4.23
N LEU A 287 -4.05 -8.50 -4.43
CA LEU A 287 -5.29 -7.77 -4.68
C LEU A 287 -5.74 -6.93 -3.49
N ASP A 288 -5.41 -7.31 -2.24
CA ASP A 288 -5.65 -6.46 -1.09
C ASP A 288 -4.72 -5.24 -1.02
N ALA A 289 -3.46 -5.38 -1.44
CA ALA A 289 -2.57 -4.21 -1.59
C ALA A 289 -3.08 -3.29 -2.71
N LEU A 290 -3.49 -3.86 -3.84
CA LEU A 290 -4.07 -3.12 -4.95
C LEU A 290 -5.36 -2.39 -4.56
N GLY A 291 -6.24 -3.04 -3.80
CA GLY A 291 -7.48 -2.42 -3.31
C GLY A 291 -7.25 -1.22 -2.39
N VAL A 292 -6.09 -1.14 -1.72
CA VAL A 292 -5.69 0.05 -0.96
C VAL A 292 -5.13 1.11 -1.90
N LEU A 293 -4.24 0.72 -2.82
CA LEU A 293 -3.51 1.64 -3.69
C LEU A 293 -4.37 2.28 -4.78
N ALA A 294 -5.43 1.61 -5.23
CA ALA A 294 -6.31 2.09 -6.28
C ALA A 294 -6.96 3.45 -5.97
N GLY A 295 -7.02 3.86 -4.71
CA GLY A 295 -7.49 5.18 -4.32
C GLY A 295 -6.56 6.34 -4.68
N TRP A 296 -5.32 6.08 -5.08
CA TRP A 296 -4.33 7.11 -5.43
C TRP A 296 -3.79 6.92 -6.83
N ASP A 297 -3.37 8.02 -7.44
CA ASP A 297 -2.60 8.01 -8.68
C ASP A 297 -1.21 7.39 -8.41
N PHE A 298 -1.03 6.12 -8.78
CA PHE A 298 0.20 5.37 -8.51
C PHE A 298 1.23 5.56 -9.62
N GLY A 299 2.03 6.63 -9.52
CA GLY A 299 3.06 6.95 -10.51
C GLY A 299 4.25 5.99 -10.48
N VAL A 300 4.63 5.47 -11.65
CA VAL A 300 5.81 4.58 -11.80
C VAL A 300 7.01 5.31 -12.41
N GLU A 301 8.16 4.62 -12.46
CA GLU A 301 9.42 5.13 -13.01
C GLU A 301 9.26 5.74 -14.40
N GLU A 302 8.57 5.05 -15.32
CA GLU A 302 8.44 5.55 -16.70
C GLU A 302 7.64 6.85 -16.80
N ASP A 303 6.67 7.08 -15.92
CA ASP A 303 5.87 8.31 -15.94
C ASP A 303 6.69 9.50 -15.44
N LEU A 304 7.51 9.27 -14.41
CA LEU A 304 8.36 10.29 -13.81
C LEU A 304 9.60 10.58 -14.66
N ALA A 305 10.09 9.59 -15.40
CA ALA A 305 11.19 9.74 -16.35
C ALA A 305 10.87 10.71 -17.49
N ARG A 306 9.59 10.93 -17.83
CA ARG A 306 9.19 11.93 -18.84
C ARG A 306 9.59 13.35 -18.45
N ASN A 307 9.73 13.64 -17.16
CA ASN A 307 10.24 14.94 -16.70
C ASN A 307 11.71 15.16 -17.08
N LEU A 308 12.43 14.12 -17.49
CA LEU A 308 13.81 14.17 -17.95
C LEU A 308 13.94 14.32 -19.48
N ASP A 309 12.83 14.25 -20.23
CA ASP A 309 12.84 14.28 -21.70
C ASP A 309 13.21 15.66 -22.28
N ASP A 310 13.00 16.73 -21.51
CA ASP A 310 13.43 18.09 -21.84
C ASP A 310 14.57 18.54 -20.92
N PRO A 311 15.84 18.23 -21.25
CA PRO A 311 16.99 18.57 -20.42
C PRO A 311 17.25 20.09 -20.31
N ASP A 312 16.62 20.90 -21.16
CA ASP A 312 16.75 22.36 -21.13
C ASP A 312 15.79 23.01 -20.10
N ASP A 313 14.86 22.24 -19.52
CA ASP A 313 14.03 22.65 -18.38
C ASP A 313 14.62 22.14 -17.05
N PRO A 314 15.46 22.94 -16.35
CA PRO A 314 16.11 22.51 -15.12
C PRO A 314 15.14 22.24 -13.97
N ASP A 315 13.95 22.86 -13.97
CA ASP A 315 12.97 22.68 -12.91
C ASP A 315 12.24 21.33 -13.07
N ALA A 316 11.83 21.00 -14.30
CA ALA A 316 11.27 19.70 -14.63
C ALA A 316 12.27 18.58 -14.35
N VAL A 317 13.52 18.72 -14.81
CA VAL A 317 14.59 17.75 -14.54
C VAL A 317 14.81 17.58 -13.04
N GLY A 318 14.92 18.67 -12.28
CA GLY A 318 15.13 18.63 -10.83
C GLY A 318 13.95 18.02 -10.06
N ALA A 319 12.71 18.17 -10.54
CA ALA A 319 11.55 17.48 -9.98
C ALA A 319 11.59 15.98 -10.30
N GLY A 320 11.87 15.62 -11.56
CA GLY A 320 12.01 14.24 -12.02
C GLY A 320 13.08 13.46 -11.24
N LEU A 321 14.28 14.04 -11.09
CA LEU A 321 15.38 13.42 -10.34
C LEU A 321 15.04 13.17 -8.88
N ARG A 322 14.35 14.10 -8.21
CA ARG A 322 13.90 13.91 -6.81
C ARG A 322 12.92 12.76 -6.68
N CYS A 323 11.94 12.69 -7.59
CA CYS A 323 10.93 11.63 -7.57
C CYS A 323 11.54 10.27 -7.90
N LEU A 324 12.42 10.19 -8.90
CA LEU A 324 13.11 8.95 -9.27
C LEU A 324 14.06 8.48 -8.16
N ALA A 325 14.80 9.39 -7.51
CA ALA A 325 15.64 9.04 -6.37
C ALA A 325 14.82 8.46 -5.20
N ALA A 326 13.61 8.97 -4.96
CA ALA A 326 12.68 8.40 -3.99
C ALA A 326 12.22 7.00 -4.38
N LEU A 327 11.85 6.78 -5.65
CA LEU A 327 11.48 5.46 -6.16
C LEU A 327 12.63 4.45 -6.00
N TRP A 328 13.85 4.86 -6.36
CA TRP A 328 15.05 4.03 -6.35
C TRP A 328 15.69 3.85 -4.98
N HIS A 329 15.21 4.54 -3.94
CA HIS A 329 15.81 4.49 -2.62
C HIS A 329 15.94 3.04 -2.08
N GLY A 330 17.16 2.61 -1.80
CA GLY A 330 17.46 1.25 -1.35
C GLY A 330 17.86 0.27 -2.47
N ASP A 331 17.75 0.67 -3.74
CA ASP A 331 18.35 -0.03 -4.88
C ASP A 331 19.61 0.72 -5.35
N LEU A 332 20.77 0.27 -4.86
CA LEU A 332 22.04 0.89 -5.20
C LEU A 332 22.32 0.89 -6.71
N ARG A 333 21.84 -0.11 -7.47
CA ARG A 333 22.09 -0.17 -8.92
C ARG A 333 21.35 0.95 -9.63
N ARG A 334 20.08 1.16 -9.27
CA ARG A 334 19.28 2.26 -9.81
C ARG A 334 19.79 3.62 -9.37
N CYS A 335 20.22 3.76 -8.11
CA CYS A 335 20.87 4.99 -7.64
C CYS A 335 22.14 5.36 -8.42
N LEU A 336 22.84 4.42 -9.07
CA LEU A 336 24.00 4.74 -9.92
C LEU A 336 23.60 5.44 -11.22
N GLU A 337 22.36 5.30 -11.69
CA GLU A 337 21.87 5.98 -12.91
C GLU A 337 21.81 7.50 -12.70
N LEU A 338 21.60 7.96 -11.46
CA LEU A 338 21.65 9.38 -11.08
C LEU A 338 22.99 10.06 -11.44
N ARG A 339 24.09 9.29 -11.52
CA ARG A 339 25.41 9.77 -11.92
C ARG A 339 25.42 10.43 -13.30
N GLU A 340 24.57 9.98 -14.23
CA GLU A 340 24.53 10.51 -15.59
C GLU A 340 24.24 12.01 -15.63
N TRP A 341 23.56 12.51 -14.59
CA TRP A 341 23.19 13.90 -14.42
C TRP A 341 24.25 14.77 -13.73
N ALA A 342 25.36 14.18 -13.26
CA ALA A 342 26.44 14.92 -12.60
C ALA A 342 27.15 15.92 -13.54
N ALA A 343 27.16 15.64 -14.85
CA ALA A 343 27.77 16.50 -15.86
C ALA A 343 26.78 17.49 -16.52
N HIS A 344 25.56 17.60 -16.00
CA HIS A 344 24.51 18.43 -16.61
C HIS A 344 24.95 19.91 -16.72
N PRO A 345 24.68 20.60 -17.85
CA PRO A 345 25.16 21.97 -18.05
C PRO A 345 24.55 22.97 -17.06
N HIS A 346 23.29 22.78 -16.67
CA HIS A 346 22.60 23.66 -15.72
C HIS A 346 23.06 23.43 -14.27
N PRO A 347 23.61 24.45 -13.58
CA PRO A 347 24.06 24.32 -12.19
C PRO A 347 22.93 23.92 -11.22
N ALA A 348 21.71 24.38 -11.44
CA ALA A 348 20.55 24.04 -10.61
C ALA A 348 20.27 22.52 -10.56
N VAL A 349 20.45 21.83 -11.69
CA VAL A 349 20.30 20.36 -11.77
C VAL A 349 21.39 19.66 -10.97
N ARG A 350 22.65 20.11 -11.08
CA ARG A 350 23.77 19.56 -10.31
C ARG A 350 23.61 19.80 -8.80
N ALA A 351 23.16 20.99 -8.42
CA ALA A 351 22.85 21.33 -7.03
C ALA A 351 21.70 20.45 -6.48
N ASN A 352 20.65 20.22 -7.27
CA ASN A 352 19.56 19.31 -6.89
C ASN A 352 20.08 17.88 -6.68
N LEU A 353 20.93 17.39 -7.59
CA LEU A 353 21.58 16.09 -7.47
C LEU A 353 22.48 15.98 -6.23
N ALA A 354 23.21 17.05 -5.88
CA ALA A 354 23.98 17.12 -4.66
C ALA A 354 23.09 17.02 -3.41
N MET A 355 21.94 17.70 -3.40
CA MET A 355 20.97 17.61 -2.31
C MET A 355 20.37 16.21 -2.19
N ILE A 356 19.98 15.58 -3.29
CA ILE A 356 19.53 14.18 -3.32
C ILE A 356 20.61 13.27 -2.72
N ALA A 357 21.84 13.41 -3.20
CA ALA A 357 22.96 12.60 -2.75
C ALA A 357 23.26 12.78 -1.26
N HIS A 358 23.17 14.01 -0.77
CA HIS A 358 23.31 14.32 0.65
C HIS A 358 22.16 13.72 1.47
N THR A 359 20.90 13.94 1.08
CA THR A 359 19.72 13.44 1.82
C THR A 359 19.71 11.92 1.94
N TYR A 360 20.11 11.19 0.90
CA TYR A 360 20.16 9.72 0.93
C TYR A 360 21.52 9.14 1.33
N GLY A 361 22.47 9.97 1.76
CA GLY A 361 23.81 9.53 2.17
C GLY A 361 24.63 8.87 1.05
N HIS A 362 24.35 9.21 -0.22
CA HIS A 362 25.09 8.73 -1.39
C HIS A 362 26.45 9.43 -1.52
N ARG A 363 27.36 9.20 -0.56
CA ARG A 363 28.68 9.84 -0.51
C ARG A 363 29.49 9.68 -1.78
N PHE A 364 29.36 8.54 -2.47
CA PHE A 364 30.05 8.29 -3.74
C PHE A 364 29.66 9.32 -4.81
N LEU A 365 28.38 9.71 -4.87
CA LEU A 365 27.85 10.64 -5.86
C LEU A 365 28.26 12.07 -5.54
N LEU A 366 28.27 12.45 -4.25
CA LEU A 366 28.83 13.73 -3.79
C LEU A 366 30.31 13.87 -4.16
N GLN A 367 31.11 12.81 -3.97
CA GLN A 367 32.53 12.80 -4.37
C GLN A 367 32.70 12.99 -5.88
N GLU A 368 31.85 12.35 -6.68
CA GLU A 368 31.88 12.48 -8.13
C GLU A 368 31.50 13.88 -8.62
N LEU A 369 30.49 14.49 -8.00
CA LEU A 369 30.12 15.88 -8.24
C LEU A 369 31.29 16.82 -7.90
N ALA A 370 31.91 16.66 -6.73
CA ALA A 370 33.05 17.48 -6.32
C ALA A 370 34.25 17.35 -7.29
N LEU A 371 34.53 16.15 -7.80
CA LEU A 371 35.62 15.92 -8.75
C LEU A 371 35.41 16.59 -10.11
N THR A 372 34.16 16.86 -10.49
CA THR A 372 33.80 17.37 -11.82
C THR A 372 33.33 18.82 -11.80
N GLU A 373 33.01 19.37 -10.63
CA GLU A 373 32.58 20.75 -10.48
C GLU A 373 33.71 21.73 -10.79
N ARG A 374 33.39 22.75 -11.58
CA ARG A 374 34.34 23.76 -12.07
C ARG A 374 34.12 25.10 -11.39
N ASP A 375 32.93 25.33 -10.83
CA ASP A 375 32.64 26.51 -10.03
C ASP A 375 33.26 26.39 -8.63
N PRO A 376 34.16 27.30 -8.22
CA PRO A 376 34.81 27.20 -6.90
C PRO A 376 33.86 27.35 -5.72
N GLY A 377 32.73 28.05 -5.87
CA GLY A 377 31.73 28.22 -4.83
C GLY A 377 30.92 26.96 -4.60
N GLU A 378 30.43 26.35 -5.68
CA GLU A 378 29.73 25.06 -5.64
C GLU A 378 30.66 23.93 -5.17
N LEU A 379 31.93 23.91 -5.60
CA LEU A 379 32.92 22.96 -5.10
C LEU A 379 33.10 23.08 -3.58
N ALA A 380 33.25 24.30 -3.06
CA ALA A 380 33.37 24.52 -1.61
C ALA A 380 32.11 24.07 -0.86
N ALA A 381 30.91 24.24 -1.44
CA ALA A 381 29.66 23.74 -0.87
C ALA A 381 29.62 22.20 -0.86
N LEU A 382 30.03 21.54 -1.94
CA LEU A 382 30.13 20.08 -2.03
C LEU A 382 31.15 19.50 -1.04
N GLU A 383 32.33 20.13 -0.92
CA GLU A 383 33.34 19.76 0.08
C GLU A 383 32.79 19.90 1.50
N ALA A 384 32.06 20.98 1.80
CA ALA A 384 31.39 21.13 3.08
C ALA A 384 30.36 20.02 3.36
N LEU A 385 29.57 19.62 2.35
CA LEU A 385 28.62 18.49 2.45
C LEU A 385 29.32 17.11 2.56
N LEU A 386 30.58 16.99 2.14
CA LEU A 386 31.38 15.77 2.27
C LEU A 386 32.05 15.68 3.64
N ASP A 387 32.55 16.80 4.15
CA ASP A 387 33.19 16.90 5.46
C ASP A 387 32.20 16.66 6.60
N HIS A 388 30.94 17.06 6.39
CA HIS A 388 29.84 16.81 7.32
C HIS A 388 28.96 15.71 6.74
N SER A 389 28.97 14.52 7.35
CA SER A 389 27.88 13.56 7.06
C SER A 389 26.55 14.28 7.28
N PRO A 390 25.51 14.02 6.46
CA PRO A 390 24.18 14.51 6.77
C PRO A 390 23.87 14.10 8.21
N ASP A 391 23.68 15.08 9.09
CA ASP A 391 23.05 14.80 10.36
C ASP A 391 21.70 14.16 10.00
N PRO A 392 21.42 12.96 10.50
CA PRO A 392 20.20 12.29 10.10
C PRO A 392 19.01 13.17 10.46
N ASP A 393 18.15 13.38 9.47
CA ASP A 393 17.10 14.39 9.56
C ASP A 393 16.02 13.98 10.57
N ALA A 394 15.91 14.71 11.68
CA ALA A 394 14.90 14.50 12.72
C ALA A 394 13.55 15.16 12.37
N PHE A 395 13.20 15.13 11.09
CA PHE A 395 12.00 15.77 10.55
C PHE A 395 10.73 15.00 10.90
N ASN A 396 9.76 15.67 11.53
CA ASN A 396 8.44 15.11 11.79
C ASN A 396 7.57 15.10 10.52
N ALA A 397 7.83 14.13 9.66
CA ALA A 397 7.18 14.02 8.36
C ALA A 397 5.65 13.82 8.44
N PHE A 398 5.13 13.30 9.53
CA PHE A 398 3.70 12.99 9.67
C PHE A 398 2.93 13.99 10.53
N ARG A 399 3.57 15.05 11.05
CA ARG A 399 2.98 16.03 12.00
C ARG A 399 2.26 15.37 13.18
N ASP A 400 2.66 14.16 13.52
CA ASP A 400 2.03 13.43 14.61
C ASP A 400 2.51 14.02 15.92
N ASP A 401 1.62 14.52 16.77
CA ASP A 401 1.84 14.53 18.21
C ASP A 401 1.22 13.24 18.77
N PHE A 402 2.03 12.20 18.93
CA PHE A 402 1.57 10.92 19.51
C PHE A 402 1.37 11.04 21.03
N GLY A 403 0.55 12.00 21.47
CA GLY A 403 0.21 12.18 22.88
C GLY A 403 1.39 12.56 23.77
N GLY A 404 2.36 13.32 23.26
CA GLY A 404 3.49 13.87 24.01
C GLY A 404 4.75 12.99 24.11
N ALA A 405 4.85 11.91 23.34
CA ALA A 405 6.07 11.08 23.25
C ALA A 405 6.98 11.52 22.09
N ALA A 406 8.29 11.26 22.19
CA ALA A 406 9.21 11.51 21.09
C ALA A 406 8.89 10.63 19.88
N ILE A 407 8.85 11.26 18.71
CA ILE A 407 8.46 10.61 17.45
C ILE A 407 9.66 9.94 16.80
N MET A 408 10.86 10.53 16.97
CA MET A 408 12.12 10.05 16.42
C MET A 408 12.97 9.39 17.49
N VAL A 409 13.63 8.29 17.13
CA VAL A 409 14.63 7.60 17.98
C VAL A 409 15.90 7.33 17.21
N ASP A 410 17.04 7.31 17.90
CA ASP A 410 18.33 6.95 17.32
C ASP A 410 18.49 5.43 17.11
N GLU A 411 19.70 4.99 16.74
CA GLU A 411 20.00 3.56 16.54
C GLU A 411 19.88 2.73 17.83
N ALA A 412 20.10 3.34 19.00
CA ALA A 412 19.92 2.70 20.31
C ALA A 412 18.44 2.66 20.75
N GLY A 413 17.57 3.37 20.04
CA GLY A 413 16.17 3.55 20.41
C GLY A 413 15.94 4.69 21.40
N ASP A 414 16.96 5.52 21.63
CA ASP A 414 16.86 6.66 22.53
C ASP A 414 16.12 7.82 21.83
N PRO A 415 15.19 8.52 22.53
CA PRO A 415 14.47 9.67 22.00
C PRO A 415 15.37 10.79 21.46
N VAL A 416 15.00 11.34 20.30
CA VAL A 416 15.69 12.48 19.68
C VAL A 416 14.69 13.64 19.51
N GLY A 417 15.16 14.86 19.76
CA GLY A 417 14.36 16.07 19.54
C GLY A 417 14.06 16.25 18.05
N THR A 418 12.80 16.50 17.71
CA THR A 418 12.34 16.75 16.35
C THR A 418 12.21 18.24 16.09
N TRP A 419 12.43 18.67 14.85
CA TRP A 419 12.07 20.01 14.38
C TRP A 419 10.89 19.95 13.42
N GLU A 420 10.01 20.95 13.51
CA GLU A 420 8.93 21.20 12.55
C GLU A 420 9.43 22.17 11.47
N ASP A 421 8.78 22.19 10.30
CA ASP A 421 8.98 23.27 9.34
C ASP A 421 8.53 24.59 10.00
N GLU A 422 9.42 25.58 10.09
CA GLU A 422 9.07 26.97 10.47
C GLU A 422 8.17 27.64 9.42
#